data_AF-A0A5N0DMW1-F1
#
_entry.id   AF-A0A5N0DMW1-F1
#
_cell.length_a   1.000
_cell.length_b   1.000
_cell.length_c   1.000
_cell.angle_alpha   90.00
_cell.angle_beta   90.00
_cell.angle_gamma   90.00
#
_symmetry.space_group_name_H-M   'P 1'
#
loop_
_entity.id
_entity.type
_entity.pdbx_description
1 polymer ?
#
loop_
_entity_poly.entity_id
_entity_poly.type
_entity_poly.pdbx_seq_one_letter_code
_entity_poly.pdbx_strand_id
1 'polypeptide(L)'
;MRVGVWCVVGGLVLAAAVVTGCGDESVRYHRQACGLADAIEVDGLQRHSVRSGQFVDRIDCSRAFFFGPPPDDLRAAVIAPRFELRAPTRALFTVDPGSTYVLSGTGPEACSMTVERYEQTAMLDPWLGLSDDQRQAIRAGTSVLFEFLVNCAPE
;
A
#
# COMPACT_ATOMS: atom_id res chain seq x y z
N MET A 1 38.12 -21.98 3.74
CA MET A 1 37.97 -22.98 2.65
C MET A 1 36.73 -23.83 2.91
N ARG A 2 36.20 -24.56 1.91
CA ARG A 2 34.96 -25.35 2.04
C ARG A 2 35.23 -26.75 2.65
N VAL A 3 34.44 -27.11 3.66
CA VAL A 3 34.01 -28.48 4.00
C VAL A 3 32.59 -28.32 4.62
N GLY A 4 31.59 -29.17 4.37
CA GLY A 4 31.55 -30.37 3.53
C GLY A 4 30.60 -31.40 4.13
N VAL A 5 29.30 -31.22 3.87
CA VAL A 5 28.13 -31.97 4.37
C VAL A 5 28.37 -33.43 4.74
N TRP A 6 27.87 -33.83 5.93
CA TRP A 6 27.37 -35.19 6.18
C TRP A 6 26.00 -35.12 6.86
N CYS A 7 24.95 -35.46 6.13
CA CYS A 7 23.63 -35.72 6.70
C CYS A 7 23.56 -37.18 7.13
N VAL A 8 23.28 -37.45 8.40
CA VAL A 8 22.93 -38.79 8.89
C VAL A 8 21.47 -38.77 9.33
N VAL A 9 20.60 -39.42 8.56
CA VAL A 9 19.20 -39.61 8.91
C VAL A 9 19.11 -40.85 9.81
N GLY A 10 18.86 -40.65 11.11
CA GLY A 10 18.64 -41.74 12.05
C GLY A 10 18.43 -41.23 13.47
N GLY A 11 17.22 -41.38 14.01
CA GLY A 11 16.91 -41.00 15.40
C GLY A 11 15.76 -40.01 15.57
N LEU A 12 14.56 -40.41 15.11
CA LEU A 12 13.21 -40.09 15.59
C LEU A 12 13.08 -39.18 16.85
N VAL A 13 13.46 -37.90 16.76
CA VAL A 13 13.27 -36.88 17.82
C VAL A 13 12.87 -35.54 17.19
N LEU A 14 11.66 -35.08 17.55
CA LEU A 14 11.14 -33.70 17.50
C LEU A 14 11.86 -32.69 16.58
N ALA A 15 11.63 -32.77 15.27
CA ALA A 15 11.95 -31.71 14.31
C ALA A 15 10.93 -30.54 14.40
N ALA A 16 10.86 -29.88 15.56
CA ALA A 16 9.96 -28.76 15.86
C ALA A 16 10.67 -27.40 15.95
N ALA A 17 11.81 -27.29 15.27
CA ALA A 17 12.58 -26.06 15.00
C ALA A 17 13.43 -26.35 13.73
N VAL A 18 13.73 -25.41 12.83
CA VAL A 18 13.65 -23.94 12.87
C VAL A 18 13.02 -23.42 11.56
N VAL A 19 11.82 -22.81 11.61
CA VAL A 19 11.20 -22.10 10.47
C VAL A 19 10.49 -20.78 10.89
N THR A 20 10.29 -20.54 12.18
CA THR A 20 9.51 -19.42 12.72
C THR A 20 10.16 -18.04 12.54
N GLY A 21 11.49 -17.94 12.69
CA GLY A 21 12.21 -16.65 12.77
C GLY A 21 11.88 -15.64 11.66
N CYS A 22 12.08 -16.00 10.39
CA CYS A 22 11.85 -15.06 9.28
C CYS A 22 10.36 -14.85 8.94
N GLY A 23 9.49 -15.81 9.33
CA GLY A 23 8.06 -15.75 9.07
C GLY A 23 7.36 -14.76 10.00
N ASP A 24 7.60 -14.88 11.31
CA ASP A 24 6.90 -14.09 12.33
C ASP A 24 7.19 -12.59 12.21
N GLU A 25 8.41 -12.20 11.86
CA GLU A 25 8.76 -10.77 11.67
C GLU A 25 8.12 -10.18 10.42
N SER A 26 8.15 -10.89 9.29
CA SER A 26 7.50 -10.46 8.05
C SER A 26 5.98 -10.31 8.24
N VAL A 27 5.36 -11.24 8.97
CA VAL A 27 3.93 -11.20 9.34
C VAL A 27 3.63 -10.07 10.32
N ARG A 28 4.54 -9.73 11.26
CA ARG A 28 4.42 -8.58 12.15
C ARG A 28 4.38 -7.27 11.36
N TYR A 29 5.36 -7.02 10.49
CA TYR A 29 5.44 -5.79 9.70
C TYR A 29 4.27 -5.63 8.72
N HIS A 30 3.82 -6.72 8.08
CA HIS A 30 2.64 -6.71 7.21
C HIS A 30 1.35 -6.39 8.00
N ARG A 31 1.10 -7.06 9.15
CA ARG A 31 -0.06 -6.73 10.01
C ARG A 31 -0.04 -5.28 10.50
N GLN A 32 1.15 -4.75 10.79
CA GLN A 32 1.35 -3.37 11.21
C GLN A 32 1.07 -2.38 10.07
N ALA A 33 1.56 -2.66 8.86
CA ALA A 33 1.27 -1.87 7.67
C ALA A 33 -0.24 -1.86 7.37
N CYS A 34 -0.91 -3.02 7.45
CA CYS A 34 -2.36 -3.11 7.28
C CYS A 34 -3.14 -2.34 8.36
N GLY A 35 -2.80 -2.50 9.64
CA GLY A 35 -3.46 -1.78 10.73
C GLY A 35 -3.25 -0.26 10.70
N LEU A 36 -2.14 0.21 10.09
CA LEU A 36 -1.90 1.62 9.82
C LEU A 36 -2.69 2.12 8.59
N ALA A 37 -2.73 1.34 7.51
CA ALA A 37 -3.50 1.66 6.30
C ALA A 37 -5.03 1.64 6.56
N ASP A 38 -5.50 0.75 7.44
CA ASP A 38 -6.89 0.69 7.85
C ASP A 38 -7.36 1.90 8.67
N ALA A 39 -6.44 2.60 9.31
CA ALA A 39 -6.70 3.82 10.08
C ALA A 39 -6.61 5.12 9.25
N ILE A 40 -6.37 5.02 7.93
CA ILE A 40 -6.37 6.19 7.04
C ILE A 40 -7.81 6.57 6.68
N GLU A 41 -8.12 7.85 6.77
CA GLU A 41 -9.33 8.48 6.26
C GLU A 41 -8.95 9.72 5.42
N VAL A 42 -9.83 10.15 4.51
CA VAL A 42 -9.62 11.35 3.68
C VAL A 42 -10.92 12.14 3.59
N ASP A 43 -10.90 13.38 4.11
CA ASP A 43 -12.09 14.23 4.19
C ASP A 43 -12.72 14.47 2.80
N GLY A 44 -14.03 14.24 2.72
CA GLY A 44 -14.83 14.40 1.50
C GLY A 44 -14.72 13.27 0.47
N LEU A 45 -13.87 12.26 0.69
CA LEU A 45 -13.70 11.11 -0.21
C LEU A 45 -14.24 9.81 0.41
N GLN A 46 -14.64 8.87 -0.45
CA GLN A 46 -15.13 7.56 -0.02
C GLN A 46 -14.03 6.51 -0.17
N ARG A 47 -13.77 5.73 0.89
CA ARG A 47 -12.84 4.60 0.83
C ARG A 47 -13.41 3.51 -0.08
N HIS A 48 -12.69 3.18 -1.15
CA HIS A 48 -13.15 2.34 -2.24
C HIS A 48 -12.62 0.90 -2.09
N SER A 49 -13.53 -0.06 -1.91
CA SER A 49 -13.17 -1.47 -1.72
C SER A 49 -12.84 -2.17 -3.04
N VAL A 50 -11.55 -2.28 -3.35
CA VAL A 50 -11.07 -2.97 -4.55
C VAL A 50 -11.29 -4.48 -4.43
N ARG A 51 -12.17 -5.05 -5.26
CA ARG A 51 -12.26 -6.50 -5.46
C ARG A 51 -11.33 -6.94 -6.58
N SER A 52 -10.25 -7.65 -6.23
CA SER A 52 -9.37 -8.28 -7.22
C SER A 52 -10.12 -9.39 -7.98
N GLY A 53 -10.36 -9.19 -9.27
CA GLY A 53 -11.10 -10.14 -10.11
C GLY A 53 -10.29 -11.37 -10.56
N GLN A 54 -8.95 -11.26 -10.63
CA GLN A 54 -8.08 -12.34 -11.14
C GLN A 54 -6.75 -12.51 -10.38
N PHE A 55 -6.36 -11.61 -9.46
CA PHE A 55 -5.16 -11.72 -8.63
C PHE A 55 -5.54 -11.84 -7.14
N VAL A 56 -6.14 -12.97 -6.78
CA VAL A 56 -6.91 -13.13 -5.52
C VAL A 56 -6.07 -12.92 -4.24
N ASP A 57 -4.75 -13.16 -4.30
CA ASP A 57 -3.86 -13.15 -3.13
C ASP A 57 -3.02 -11.87 -2.91
N ARG A 58 -3.18 -10.79 -3.72
CA ARG A 58 -2.21 -9.65 -3.72
C ARG A 58 -2.79 -8.23 -3.73
N ILE A 59 -4.00 -8.03 -3.22
CA ILE A 59 -4.30 -6.72 -2.63
C ILE A 59 -3.86 -6.79 -1.18
N ASP A 60 -2.60 -6.42 -0.97
CA ASP A 60 -2.03 -6.23 0.35
C ASP A 60 -2.89 -5.24 1.13
N CYS A 61 -3.30 -5.60 2.35
CA CYS A 61 -4.11 -4.74 3.22
C CYS A 61 -3.37 -3.48 3.67
N SER A 62 -2.06 -3.38 3.38
CA SER A 62 -1.28 -2.14 3.45
C SER A 62 -1.69 -1.05 2.44
N ARG A 63 -2.58 -1.37 1.48
CA ARG A 63 -3.10 -0.46 0.46
C ARG A 63 -4.53 -0.01 0.77
N ALA A 64 -4.77 1.29 0.79
CA ALA A 64 -6.09 1.90 0.92
C ALA A 64 -6.38 2.85 -0.25
N PHE A 65 -7.57 2.74 -0.85
CA PHE A 65 -7.98 3.52 -2.01
C PHE A 65 -9.12 4.47 -1.66
N PHE A 66 -9.10 5.70 -2.17
CA PHE A 66 -10.12 6.71 -1.90
C PHE A 66 -10.57 7.40 -3.19
N PHE A 67 -11.87 7.42 -3.43
CA PHE A 67 -12.51 8.01 -4.61
C PHE A 67 -13.40 9.18 -4.22
N GLY A 68 -13.37 10.26 -5.01
CA GLY A 68 -14.27 11.40 -4.84
C GLY A 68 -13.78 12.64 -5.58
N PRO A 69 -14.36 13.82 -5.32
CA PRO A 69 -13.83 15.09 -5.82
C PRO A 69 -12.38 15.32 -5.37
N PRO A 70 -11.53 16.00 -6.16
CA PRO A 70 -10.22 16.43 -5.69
C PRO A 70 -10.35 17.44 -4.53
N PRO A 71 -9.63 17.28 -3.41
CA PRO A 71 -9.55 18.29 -2.36
C PRO A 71 -8.61 19.43 -2.75
N ASP A 72 -8.85 20.65 -2.25
CA ASP A 72 -8.00 21.82 -2.51
C ASP A 72 -6.59 21.67 -1.91
N ASP A 73 -6.48 21.06 -0.72
CA ASP A 73 -5.22 20.61 -0.12
C ASP A 73 -5.37 19.18 0.40
N LEU A 74 -4.76 18.23 -0.31
CA LEU A 74 -4.71 16.82 0.08
C LEU A 74 -4.02 16.62 1.44
N ARG A 75 -3.01 17.42 1.79
CA ARG A 75 -2.29 17.28 3.07
C ARG A 75 -3.15 17.69 4.26
N ALA A 76 -4.07 18.63 4.06
CA ALA A 76 -5.06 19.02 5.07
C ALA A 76 -6.22 18.01 5.17
N ALA A 77 -6.63 17.40 4.05
CA ALA A 77 -7.74 16.45 3.99
C ALA A 77 -7.38 15.02 4.47
N VAL A 78 -6.11 14.64 4.51
CA VAL A 78 -5.69 13.28 4.92
C VAL A 78 -5.58 13.16 6.44
N ILE A 79 -6.41 12.29 7.00
CA ILE A 79 -6.33 11.84 8.39
C ILE A 79 -5.55 10.51 8.40
N ALA A 80 -4.25 10.58 8.67
CA ALA A 80 -3.37 9.41 8.77
C ALA A 80 -2.72 9.35 10.17
N PRO A 81 -3.36 8.72 11.16
CA PRO A 81 -2.86 8.64 12.53
C PRO A 81 -1.45 8.03 12.59
N ARG A 82 -0.59 8.60 13.44
CA ARG A 82 0.84 8.23 13.61
C ARG A 82 1.76 8.54 12.40
N PHE A 83 1.30 9.18 11.32
CA PHE A 83 2.16 9.63 10.21
C PHE A 83 2.43 11.14 10.22
N GLU A 84 3.70 11.52 10.02
CA GLU A 84 4.08 12.88 9.66
C GLU A 84 3.95 13.10 8.14
N LEU A 85 2.89 13.77 7.71
CA LEU A 85 2.63 14.06 6.30
C LEU A 85 3.52 15.17 5.73
N ARG A 86 4.18 14.88 4.61
CA ARG A 86 5.15 15.76 3.93
C ARG A 86 4.90 15.75 2.41
N ALA A 87 4.90 16.94 1.80
CA ALA A 87 4.89 17.06 0.35
C ALA A 87 6.17 16.43 -0.26
N PRO A 88 6.12 15.90 -1.49
CA PRO A 88 7.28 15.32 -2.15
C PRO A 88 8.44 16.32 -2.24
N THR A 89 9.64 15.91 -1.81
CA THR A 89 10.87 16.73 -1.89
C THR A 89 11.50 16.74 -3.29
N ARG A 90 10.98 15.93 -4.20
CA ARG A 90 11.27 15.93 -5.64
C ARG A 90 10.02 16.40 -6.37
N ALA A 91 10.19 16.94 -7.58
CA ALA A 91 9.06 17.27 -8.45
C ALA A 91 8.15 16.05 -8.65
N LEU A 92 6.84 16.29 -8.77
CA LEU A 92 5.83 15.26 -9.03
C LEU A 92 6.25 14.41 -10.23
N PHE A 93 6.26 13.09 -10.07
CA PHE A 93 6.63 12.15 -11.13
C PHE A 93 5.64 11.00 -11.22
N THR A 94 5.52 10.48 -12.43
CA THR A 94 4.71 9.31 -12.79
C THR A 94 5.42 8.04 -12.34
N VAL A 95 4.73 7.19 -11.57
CA VAL A 95 5.25 5.88 -11.14
C VAL A 95 4.72 4.82 -12.11
N ASP A 96 3.39 4.71 -12.22
CA ASP A 96 2.68 3.94 -13.24
C ASP A 96 2.00 4.87 -14.27
N PRO A 97 1.69 4.44 -15.50
CA PRO A 97 1.17 5.30 -16.55
C PRO A 97 -0.12 6.08 -16.18
N GLY A 98 0.03 7.35 -15.83
CA GLY A 98 -1.03 8.26 -15.40
C GLY A 98 -1.38 8.19 -13.91
N SER A 99 -0.56 7.53 -13.09
CA SER A 99 -0.39 7.87 -11.68
C SER A 99 0.57 9.06 -11.52
N THR A 100 0.51 9.74 -10.39
CA THR A 100 1.46 10.78 -9.97
C THR A 100 1.70 10.67 -8.47
N TYR A 101 2.96 10.63 -8.03
CA TYR A 101 3.31 10.65 -6.62
C TYR A 101 3.05 12.03 -6.00
N VAL A 102 2.11 12.15 -5.05
CA VAL A 102 1.59 13.45 -4.55
C VAL A 102 1.84 13.72 -3.07
N LEU A 103 2.02 12.71 -2.21
CA LEU A 103 2.27 12.90 -0.78
C LEU A 103 3.11 11.77 -0.21
N SER A 104 3.87 12.07 0.84
CA SER A 104 4.66 11.10 1.62
C SER A 104 4.31 11.19 3.10
N GLY A 105 4.45 10.09 3.83
CA GLY A 105 4.34 10.04 5.29
C GLY A 105 5.49 9.27 5.92
N THR A 106 6.05 9.80 7.01
CA THR A 106 6.95 9.03 7.90
C THR A 106 6.13 8.53 9.08
N GLY A 107 6.09 7.22 9.30
CA GLY A 107 5.33 6.58 10.36
C GLY A 107 6.19 6.18 11.56
N PRO A 108 5.62 5.43 12.52
CA PRO A 108 6.37 4.81 13.60
C PRO A 108 7.19 3.62 13.09
N GLU A 109 8.22 3.19 13.84
CA GLU A 109 8.78 1.82 13.75
C GLU A 109 9.17 1.41 12.30
N ALA A 110 9.95 2.26 11.63
CA ALA A 110 10.34 2.16 10.23
C ALA A 110 9.20 1.96 9.19
N CYS A 111 7.96 2.32 9.54
CA CYS A 111 6.88 2.46 8.59
C CYS A 111 6.98 3.76 7.78
N SER A 112 6.62 3.68 6.51
CA SER A 112 6.53 4.78 5.56
C SER A 112 5.21 4.71 4.82
N MET A 113 4.72 5.84 4.32
CA MET A 113 3.50 5.93 3.52
C MET A 113 3.78 6.69 2.23
N THR A 114 3.24 6.18 1.13
CA THR A 114 3.33 6.75 -0.21
C THR A 114 1.93 6.97 -0.75
N VAL A 115 1.63 8.17 -1.26
CA VAL A 115 0.32 8.50 -1.83
C VAL A 115 0.43 8.83 -3.30
N GLU A 116 -0.30 8.10 -4.12
CA GLU A 116 -0.38 8.33 -5.57
C GLU A 116 -1.77 8.81 -5.97
N ARG A 117 -1.81 9.76 -6.90
CA ARG A 117 -3.02 10.28 -7.52
C ARG A 117 -3.12 9.72 -8.93
N TYR A 118 -4.23 9.06 -9.24
CA TYR A 118 -4.57 8.69 -10.62
C TYR A 118 -5.42 9.79 -11.26
N GLU A 119 -5.00 10.23 -12.45
CA GLU A 119 -5.59 11.36 -13.18
C GLU A 119 -6.25 10.93 -14.50
N GLN A 120 -6.66 11.88 -15.35
CA GLN A 120 -7.40 11.65 -16.60
C GLN A 120 -6.71 10.66 -17.55
N THR A 121 -5.37 10.56 -17.49
CA THR A 121 -4.52 9.71 -18.33
C THR A 121 -4.25 8.32 -17.74
N ALA A 122 -4.75 8.01 -16.54
CA ALA A 122 -4.48 6.77 -15.83
C ALA A 122 -4.89 5.52 -16.62
N MET A 123 -3.90 4.71 -17.00
CA MET A 123 -4.11 3.33 -17.42
C MET A 123 -4.25 2.45 -16.19
N LEU A 124 -5.38 2.58 -15.50
CA LEU A 124 -5.76 1.73 -14.37
C LEU A 124 -5.86 0.27 -14.82
N ASP A 125 -4.81 -0.51 -14.53
CA ASP A 125 -4.69 -1.97 -14.72
C ASP A 125 -5.98 -2.68 -14.30
N PRO A 126 -6.58 -3.56 -15.14
CA PRO A 126 -7.97 -3.46 -15.58
C PRO A 126 -9.01 -3.43 -14.46
N TRP A 127 -9.07 -2.24 -13.89
CA TRP A 127 -10.09 -1.64 -13.06
C TRP A 127 -10.09 -2.15 -11.63
N LEU A 128 -9.64 -1.27 -10.73
CA LEU A 128 -9.63 -1.39 -9.27
C LEU A 128 -11.05 -1.41 -8.66
N GLY A 129 -11.95 -2.26 -9.16
CA GLY A 129 -13.36 -2.34 -8.73
C GLY A 129 -14.22 -1.12 -9.06
N LEU A 130 -13.70 -0.12 -9.80
CA LEU A 130 -14.44 1.09 -10.18
C LEU A 130 -15.55 0.78 -11.22
N SER A 131 -16.65 1.52 -11.17
CA SER A 131 -17.73 1.49 -12.18
C SER A 131 -17.44 2.35 -13.43
N ASP A 132 -18.26 2.23 -14.47
CA ASP A 132 -18.08 3.00 -15.71
C ASP A 132 -18.21 4.50 -15.46
N ASP A 133 -19.18 4.89 -14.63
CA ASP A 133 -19.38 6.28 -14.20
C ASP A 133 -18.18 6.82 -13.42
N GLN A 134 -17.58 6.04 -12.51
CA GLN A 134 -16.40 6.45 -11.75
C GLN A 134 -15.18 6.65 -12.66
N ARG A 135 -14.97 5.73 -13.62
CA ARG A 135 -13.86 5.85 -14.59
C ARG A 135 -14.09 6.98 -15.59
N GLN A 136 -15.34 7.31 -15.91
CA GLN A 136 -15.69 8.49 -16.69
C GLN A 136 -15.49 9.79 -15.90
N ALA A 137 -15.83 9.83 -14.60
CA ALA A 137 -15.62 11.00 -13.74
C ALA A 137 -14.14 11.37 -13.58
N ILE A 138 -13.25 10.37 -13.44
CA ILE A 138 -11.79 10.60 -13.43
C ILE A 138 -11.32 11.16 -14.77
N ARG A 139 -11.77 10.60 -15.90
CA ARG A 139 -11.45 11.11 -17.26
C ARG A 139 -12.01 12.51 -17.53
N ALA A 140 -13.13 12.88 -16.92
CA ALA A 140 -13.69 14.23 -16.98
C ALA A 140 -12.98 15.23 -16.04
N GLY A 141 -12.10 14.76 -15.14
CA GLY A 141 -11.46 15.59 -14.11
C GLY A 141 -12.40 16.00 -12.96
N THR A 142 -13.62 15.47 -12.90
CA THR A 142 -14.60 15.76 -11.83
C THR A 142 -14.41 14.88 -10.60
N SER A 143 -13.53 13.88 -10.66
CA SER A 143 -13.14 13.04 -9.53
C SER A 143 -11.69 12.57 -9.68
N VAL A 144 -11.14 12.06 -8.59
CA VAL A 144 -9.81 11.45 -8.51
C VAL A 144 -9.91 10.10 -7.82
N LEU A 145 -8.90 9.25 -8.05
CA LEU A 145 -8.60 8.13 -7.18
C LEU A 145 -7.23 8.38 -6.54
N PHE A 146 -7.17 8.34 -5.21
CA PHE A 146 -5.90 8.24 -4.49
C PHE A 146 -5.66 6.80 -4.04
N GLU A 147 -4.43 6.34 -4.17
CA GLU A 147 -3.91 5.18 -3.47
C GLU A 147 -2.99 5.64 -2.35
N PHE A 148 -3.15 5.03 -1.17
CA PHE A 148 -2.24 5.12 -0.04
C PHE A 148 -1.65 3.73 0.16
N LEU A 149 -0.33 3.61 0.02
CA LEU A 149 0.42 2.39 0.30
C LEU A 149 1.30 2.61 1.53
N VAL A 150 1.19 1.72 2.52
CA VAL A 150 2.03 1.71 3.73
C VAL A 150 3.08 0.61 3.62
N ASN A 151 4.36 0.95 3.80
CA ASN A 151 5.45 -0.03 3.82
C ASN A 151 6.19 0.06 5.16
N CYS A 152 6.18 -1.04 5.94
CA CYS A 152 6.96 -1.19 7.16
C CYS A 152 8.08 -2.21 6.96
N ALA A 153 9.26 -1.94 7.50
CA ALA A 153 10.46 -2.75 7.36
C ALA A 153 11.19 -2.90 8.71
N PRO A 154 12.10 -3.88 8.87
CA PRO A 154 13.10 -3.83 9.94
C PRO A 154 14.07 -2.65 9.77
N GLU A 155 14.58 -2.14 10.89
CA GLU A 155 15.62 -1.09 10.99
C GLU A 155 17.04 -1.62 10.74
#